data_AF-A0A961DSY9-F1
#
_entry.id   AF-A0A961DSY9-F1
#
_cell.length_a   1.000
_cell.length_b   1.000
_cell.length_c   1.000
_cell.angle_alpha   90.00
_cell.angle_beta   90.00
_cell.angle_gamma   90.00
#
_symmetry.space_group_name_H-M   'P 1'
#
loop_
_entity.id
_entity.type
_entity.pdbx_description
1 polymer ?
#
loop_
_entity_poly.entity_id
_entity_poly.type
_entity_poly.pdbx_seq_one_letter_code
_entity_poly.pdbx_strand_id
1 'polypeptide(L)'
;ASHDCTAIAAHRVRAEAYWFGGLDAATAVAMEFALDEDLATRCHARANDPLERRNHLAVLDAELAVLAGDMFGGVAIAEPMINQRERGSAIDLALAVPLADAWNAIGAPERSMWLLDSALATFDPLNETVDPLHLLRWPFTYIEALFQQGLLPSLSEPDRWAVLAAHPAGAALRSDTFGPLARAAFAVAAGRVDEAAALYEQHQEQVDQCPHPIRALHHSLAASAFALGNEPGRAAELLGAFAEEPFAAFAHEGPSHTGALHFWVQRAHCFIAAAQGNTSEALSVSLALADRYRHLWFYRSVAVHDAVRLGGASLVDQHVSDIDRRVGATWFDRQVVGYARAALNRDGHDLFAIAERFEAGGLDLSAYTAVSLAARVTAGRPAQLAAQERASLIAQRCGPGAAPTDDALSQWLTAREVQVARLAAQGLTNKEIAARLGTSSRTVGNQLQSVYSKMGLSSRHDLHALW
;
A
#
# COMPACT_ATOMS: atom_id res chain seq x y z
N ALA A 1 -36.48 -9.70 -22.85
CA ALA A 1 -36.00 -11.10 -22.76
C ALA A 1 -34.86 -11.37 -23.76
N SER A 2 -35.02 -11.17 -25.08
CA SER A 2 -33.94 -11.50 -26.05
C SER A 2 -32.82 -10.47 -26.20
N HIS A 3 -33.01 -9.21 -25.76
CA HIS A 3 -32.00 -8.14 -25.86
C HIS A 3 -31.02 -8.11 -24.65
N ASP A 4 -31.35 -8.76 -23.53
CA ASP A 4 -30.52 -8.80 -22.30
C ASP A 4 -29.40 -9.83 -22.43
N CYS A 5 -29.68 -11.02 -23.00
CA CYS A 5 -28.66 -12.04 -23.22
C CYS A 5 -27.59 -11.58 -24.22
N THR A 6 -27.94 -10.69 -25.16
CA THR A 6 -26.99 -10.09 -26.11
C THR A 6 -26.10 -9.05 -25.43
N ALA A 7 -26.60 -8.33 -24.42
CA ALA A 7 -25.80 -7.43 -23.60
C ALA A 7 -24.85 -8.22 -22.71
N ILE A 8 -25.32 -9.23 -21.98
CA ILE A 8 -24.48 -10.12 -21.15
C ILE A 8 -23.44 -10.85 -22.01
N ALA A 9 -23.83 -11.36 -23.19
CA ALA A 9 -22.89 -11.92 -24.15
C ALA A 9 -21.95 -10.86 -24.73
N ALA A 10 -22.35 -9.60 -24.88
CA ALA A 10 -21.47 -8.51 -25.31
C ALA A 10 -20.56 -7.99 -24.19
N HIS A 11 -20.93 -8.09 -22.91
CA HIS A 11 -20.08 -7.84 -21.75
C HIS A 11 -19.06 -8.97 -21.60
N ARG A 12 -19.51 -10.22 -21.77
CA ARG A 12 -18.65 -11.40 -21.88
C ARG A 12 -17.72 -11.33 -23.10
N VAL A 13 -18.20 -10.90 -24.27
CA VAL A 13 -17.40 -10.73 -25.49
C VAL A 13 -16.52 -9.48 -25.42
N ARG A 14 -16.88 -8.43 -24.68
CA ARG A 14 -16.00 -7.27 -24.41
C ARG A 14 -14.92 -7.64 -23.41
N ALA A 15 -15.24 -8.35 -22.35
CA ALA A 15 -14.24 -8.97 -21.49
C ALA A 15 -13.36 -9.86 -22.36
N GLU A 16 -13.91 -10.81 -23.11
CA GLU A 16 -13.14 -11.69 -23.99
C GLU A 16 -12.29 -10.90 -25.02
N ALA A 17 -12.80 -9.89 -25.72
CA ALA A 17 -12.06 -9.16 -26.76
C ALA A 17 -11.06 -8.13 -26.21
N TYR A 18 -11.27 -7.60 -25.00
CA TYR A 18 -10.31 -6.70 -24.33
C TYR A 18 -9.21 -7.49 -23.62
N TRP A 19 -9.49 -8.74 -23.20
CA TRP A 19 -8.57 -9.66 -22.52
C TRP A 19 -7.79 -10.60 -23.47
N PHE A 20 -8.37 -11.08 -24.58
CA PHE A 20 -7.80 -12.14 -25.43
C PHE A 20 -6.94 -11.66 -26.61
N GLY A 21 -6.07 -10.69 -26.35
CA GLY A 21 -4.86 -10.51 -27.17
C GLY A 21 -3.86 -11.68 -27.07
N GLY A 22 -4.15 -12.77 -26.33
CA GLY A 22 -3.25 -13.92 -26.25
C GLY A 22 -3.56 -15.09 -25.29
N LEU A 23 -4.80 -15.33 -24.84
CA LEU A 23 -5.11 -16.46 -23.93
C LEU A 23 -6.13 -17.45 -24.54
N ASP A 24 -6.07 -18.72 -24.11
CA ASP A 24 -6.94 -19.80 -24.60
C ASP A 24 -8.26 -19.92 -23.83
N ALA A 25 -9.26 -20.53 -24.48
CA ALA A 25 -10.62 -20.64 -23.97
C ALA A 25 -10.75 -21.49 -22.69
N ALA A 26 -9.75 -22.29 -22.32
CA ALA A 26 -9.76 -23.06 -21.07
C ALA A 26 -9.38 -22.19 -19.86
N THR A 27 -8.61 -21.12 -20.10
CA THR A 27 -8.22 -20.13 -19.09
C THR A 27 -9.35 -19.15 -18.79
N ALA A 28 -10.20 -18.85 -19.79
CA ALA A 28 -11.45 -18.11 -19.60
C ALA A 28 -12.44 -18.86 -18.68
N VAL A 29 -12.46 -20.20 -18.78
CA VAL A 29 -13.27 -21.06 -17.91
C VAL A 29 -12.71 -21.06 -16.48
N ALA A 30 -11.40 -20.89 -16.25
CA ALA A 30 -10.88 -20.71 -14.89
C ALA A 30 -11.26 -19.34 -14.27
N MET A 31 -11.44 -18.29 -15.10
CA MET A 31 -12.02 -17.01 -14.68
C MET A 31 -13.49 -17.13 -14.27
N GLU A 32 -14.17 -18.24 -14.62
CA GLU A 32 -15.59 -18.51 -14.36
C GLU A 32 -15.85 -19.11 -12.95
N PHE A 33 -14.85 -19.60 -12.19
CA PHE A 33 -15.10 -20.71 -11.26
C PHE A 33 -15.01 -20.50 -9.73
N ALA A 34 -14.96 -19.28 -9.18
CA ALA A 34 -15.11 -19.10 -7.72
C ALA A 34 -16.29 -18.22 -7.28
N LEU A 35 -16.85 -17.40 -8.17
CA LEU A 35 -17.96 -16.50 -7.81
C LEU A 35 -19.14 -16.46 -8.80
N ASP A 36 -18.99 -16.75 -10.10
CA ASP A 36 -19.91 -16.11 -11.06
C ASP A 36 -20.87 -16.99 -11.89
N GLU A 37 -20.77 -18.32 -11.88
CA GLU A 37 -21.92 -19.10 -12.40
C GLU A 37 -23.11 -19.00 -11.45
N ASP A 38 -22.87 -18.85 -10.14
CA ASP A 38 -23.92 -18.67 -9.15
C ASP A 38 -24.25 -17.18 -8.92
N LEU A 39 -23.33 -16.21 -9.01
CA LEU A 39 -23.67 -14.78 -8.80
C LEU A 39 -24.46 -14.18 -9.98
N ALA A 40 -24.03 -14.37 -11.23
CA ALA A 40 -24.82 -13.97 -12.39
C ALA A 40 -26.18 -14.71 -12.44
N THR A 41 -26.21 -16.01 -12.13
CA THR A 41 -27.46 -16.81 -12.07
C THR A 41 -28.35 -16.42 -10.88
N ARG A 42 -27.80 -16.08 -9.70
CA ARG A 42 -28.53 -15.55 -8.53
C ARG A 42 -29.07 -14.14 -8.78
N CYS A 43 -28.30 -13.28 -9.45
CA CYS A 43 -28.77 -11.97 -9.92
C CYS A 43 -29.90 -12.11 -10.94
N HIS A 44 -29.81 -13.10 -11.83
CA HIS A 44 -30.88 -13.41 -12.80
C HIS A 44 -32.12 -14.03 -12.13
N ALA A 45 -31.94 -14.87 -11.10
CA ALA A 45 -33.03 -15.58 -10.42
C ALA A 45 -33.78 -14.73 -9.37
N ARG A 46 -33.15 -13.69 -8.81
CA ARG A 46 -33.76 -12.84 -7.78
C ARG A 46 -34.50 -11.62 -8.30
N ALA A 47 -34.01 -11.02 -9.37
CA ALA A 47 -34.56 -9.76 -9.85
C ALA A 47 -35.72 -10.00 -10.83
N ASN A 48 -36.92 -10.12 -10.26
CA ASN A 48 -38.19 -10.12 -11.02
C ASN A 48 -38.39 -8.78 -11.77
N ASP A 49 -37.70 -7.71 -11.35
CA ASP A 49 -37.73 -6.37 -11.94
C ASP A 49 -36.53 -6.11 -12.88
N PRO A 50 -36.75 -5.69 -14.14
CA PRO A 50 -35.70 -5.21 -15.04
C PRO A 50 -34.78 -4.12 -14.48
N LEU A 51 -35.29 -3.22 -13.61
CA LEU A 51 -34.47 -2.17 -13.00
C LEU A 51 -33.43 -2.74 -12.04
N GLU A 52 -33.84 -3.71 -11.21
CA GLU A 52 -32.98 -4.39 -10.25
C GLU A 52 -31.87 -5.18 -10.95
N ARG A 53 -32.18 -5.88 -12.06
CA ARG A 53 -31.15 -6.55 -12.89
C ARG A 53 -30.14 -5.58 -13.48
N ARG A 54 -30.61 -4.45 -14.01
CA ARG A 54 -29.73 -3.42 -14.56
C ARG A 54 -28.79 -2.85 -13.50
N ASN A 55 -29.29 -2.65 -12.29
CA ASN A 55 -28.47 -2.15 -11.18
C ASN A 55 -27.39 -3.17 -10.80
N HIS A 56 -27.73 -4.45 -10.65
CA HIS A 56 -26.74 -5.49 -10.33
C HIS A 56 -25.65 -5.61 -11.40
N LEU A 57 -26.01 -5.56 -12.69
CA LEU A 57 -25.02 -5.58 -13.77
C LEU A 57 -24.08 -4.37 -13.73
N ALA A 58 -24.61 -3.19 -13.43
CA ALA A 58 -23.78 -1.98 -13.32
C ALA A 58 -22.86 -2.01 -12.08
N VAL A 59 -23.27 -2.65 -10.97
CA VAL A 59 -22.37 -2.92 -9.83
C VAL A 59 -21.20 -3.80 -10.27
N LEU A 60 -21.50 -4.89 -10.98
CA LEU A 60 -20.48 -5.81 -11.48
C LEU A 60 -19.53 -5.12 -12.48
N ASP A 61 -20.04 -4.32 -13.40
CA ASP A 61 -19.21 -3.56 -14.34
C ASP A 61 -18.29 -2.56 -13.60
N ALA A 62 -18.80 -1.87 -12.59
CA ALA A 62 -17.99 -0.96 -11.78
C ALA A 62 -16.92 -1.72 -10.99
N GLU A 63 -17.26 -2.85 -10.38
CA GLU A 63 -16.31 -3.68 -9.65
C GLU A 63 -15.22 -4.25 -10.56
N LEU A 64 -15.59 -4.79 -11.72
CA LEU A 64 -14.63 -5.27 -12.71
C LEU A 64 -13.71 -4.15 -13.17
N ALA A 65 -14.22 -2.93 -13.42
CA ALA A 65 -13.39 -1.78 -13.76
C ALA A 65 -12.39 -1.43 -12.63
N VAL A 66 -12.82 -1.44 -11.37
CA VAL A 66 -11.96 -1.17 -10.21
C VAL A 66 -10.89 -2.25 -10.03
N LEU A 67 -11.28 -3.53 -10.12
CA LEU A 67 -10.35 -4.67 -10.06
C LEU A 67 -9.36 -4.63 -11.23
N ALA A 68 -9.82 -4.19 -12.40
CA ALA A 68 -9.01 -3.91 -13.57
C ALA A 68 -8.05 -2.73 -13.43
N GLY A 69 -8.10 -1.99 -12.32
CA GLY A 69 -7.28 -0.79 -12.11
C GLY A 69 -7.82 0.46 -12.81
N ASP A 70 -8.96 0.37 -13.51
CA ASP A 70 -9.67 1.53 -14.09
C ASP A 70 -10.57 2.19 -13.03
N MET A 71 -9.93 2.84 -12.07
CA MET A 71 -10.62 3.51 -10.96
C MET A 71 -11.57 4.61 -11.46
N PHE A 72 -11.19 5.34 -12.51
CA PHE A 72 -12.00 6.42 -13.06
C PHE A 72 -13.23 5.89 -13.80
N GLY A 73 -13.07 4.82 -14.59
CA GLY A 73 -14.19 4.12 -15.22
C GLY A 73 -15.14 3.53 -14.17
N GLY A 74 -14.61 2.89 -13.14
CA GLY A 74 -15.39 2.38 -12.00
C GLY A 74 -16.23 3.47 -11.32
N VAL A 75 -15.62 4.63 -11.02
CA VAL A 75 -16.34 5.80 -10.47
C VAL A 75 -17.42 6.30 -11.42
N ALA A 76 -17.10 6.43 -12.72
CA ALA A 76 -18.06 6.92 -13.71
C ALA A 76 -19.29 6.01 -13.87
N ILE A 77 -19.13 4.71 -13.63
CA ILE A 77 -20.23 3.73 -13.66
C ILE A 77 -21.03 3.79 -12.35
N ALA A 78 -20.36 3.75 -11.19
CA ALA A 78 -20.99 3.59 -9.88
C ALA A 78 -21.56 4.89 -9.28
N GLU A 79 -20.90 6.04 -9.43
CA GLU A 79 -21.30 7.30 -8.78
C GLU A 79 -22.70 7.79 -9.20
N PRO A 80 -23.14 7.69 -10.48
CA PRO A 80 -24.51 8.01 -10.86
C PRO A 80 -25.56 7.13 -10.17
N MET A 81 -25.19 5.91 -9.78
CA MET A 81 -26.08 4.98 -9.09
C MET A 81 -26.29 5.38 -7.64
N ILE A 82 -25.31 6.02 -6.99
CA ILE A 82 -25.47 6.57 -5.62
C ILE A 82 -26.69 7.49 -5.49
N ASN A 83 -26.99 8.24 -6.54
CA ASN A 83 -28.01 9.28 -6.46
C ASN A 83 -29.42 8.78 -6.84
N GLN A 84 -29.60 7.49 -7.12
CA GLN A 84 -30.92 6.95 -7.45
C GLN A 84 -31.73 6.68 -6.17
N ARG A 85 -32.98 7.17 -6.14
CA ARG A 85 -33.86 7.08 -4.95
C ARG A 85 -34.47 5.70 -4.71
N GLU A 86 -34.54 4.85 -5.74
CA GLU A 86 -35.26 3.57 -5.72
C GLU A 86 -34.29 2.39 -5.82
N ARG A 87 -33.30 2.36 -4.93
CA ARG A 87 -32.34 1.25 -4.82
C ARG A 87 -32.36 0.68 -3.42
N GLY A 88 -32.31 -0.64 -3.31
CA GLY A 88 -32.27 -1.34 -2.02
C GLY A 88 -30.91 -1.20 -1.34
N SER A 89 -30.89 -1.31 -0.02
CA SER A 89 -29.70 -1.27 0.86
C SER A 89 -28.63 -2.30 0.46
N ALA A 90 -29.01 -3.46 -0.07
CA ALA A 90 -28.06 -4.47 -0.56
C ALA A 90 -27.23 -3.97 -1.77
N ILE A 91 -27.84 -3.18 -2.66
CA ILE A 91 -27.15 -2.55 -3.79
C ILE A 91 -26.22 -1.44 -3.30
N ASP A 92 -26.63 -0.70 -2.27
CA ASP A 92 -25.78 0.32 -1.63
C ASP A 92 -24.53 -0.30 -1.04
N LEU A 93 -24.65 -1.45 -0.37
CA LEU A 93 -23.50 -2.13 0.20
C LEU A 93 -22.59 -2.74 -0.88
N ALA A 94 -23.15 -3.35 -1.92
CA ALA A 94 -22.40 -3.95 -3.02
C ALA A 94 -21.64 -2.88 -3.85
N LEU A 95 -22.20 -1.68 -4.01
CA LEU A 95 -21.53 -0.55 -4.66
C LEU A 95 -20.52 0.16 -3.75
N ALA A 96 -20.75 0.15 -2.43
CA ALA A 96 -19.98 0.95 -1.49
C ALA A 96 -18.49 0.59 -1.53
N VAL A 97 -18.14 -0.69 -1.46
CA VAL A 97 -16.73 -1.12 -1.40
C VAL A 97 -15.98 -0.82 -2.69
N PRO A 98 -16.42 -1.24 -3.90
CA PRO A 98 -15.69 -0.94 -5.13
C PRO A 98 -15.50 0.56 -5.37
N LEU A 99 -16.55 1.36 -5.11
CA LEU A 99 -16.47 2.80 -5.31
C LEU A 99 -15.60 3.50 -4.25
N ALA A 100 -15.67 3.05 -3.00
CA ALA A 100 -14.81 3.53 -1.93
C ALA A 100 -13.32 3.21 -2.20
N ASP A 101 -13.01 2.01 -2.71
CA ASP A 101 -11.66 1.63 -3.15
C ASP A 101 -11.18 2.54 -4.29
N ALA A 102 -12.03 2.79 -5.28
CA ALA A 102 -11.70 3.67 -6.40
C ALA A 102 -11.43 5.10 -5.91
N TRP A 103 -12.27 5.63 -5.02
CA TRP A 103 -12.09 6.93 -4.40
C TRP A 103 -10.83 7.00 -3.54
N ASN A 104 -10.54 5.98 -2.74
CA ASN A 104 -9.28 5.91 -2.00
C ASN A 104 -8.07 5.93 -2.94
N ALA A 105 -8.09 5.14 -4.02
CA ALA A 105 -7.00 5.05 -4.98
C ALA A 105 -6.74 6.38 -5.69
N ILE A 106 -7.79 7.13 -6.06
CA ILE A 106 -7.67 8.48 -6.64
C ILE A 106 -7.56 9.59 -5.59
N GLY A 107 -7.51 9.22 -4.29
CA GLY A 107 -7.31 10.05 -3.11
C GLY A 107 -8.44 11.01 -2.77
N ALA A 108 -9.67 10.50 -2.70
CA ALA A 108 -10.86 11.14 -2.16
C ALA A 108 -11.40 10.38 -0.92
N PRO A 109 -10.59 10.21 0.14
CA PRO A 109 -10.90 9.32 1.26
C PRO A 109 -12.12 9.79 2.08
N GLU A 110 -12.45 11.09 2.09
CA GLU A 110 -13.64 11.61 2.78
C GLU A 110 -14.93 11.08 2.16
N ARG A 111 -14.96 10.95 0.83
CA ARG A 111 -16.11 10.38 0.10
C ARG A 111 -16.24 8.88 0.36
N SER A 112 -15.10 8.18 0.38
CA SER A 112 -15.01 6.75 0.72
C SER A 112 -15.60 6.49 2.11
N MET A 113 -15.12 7.19 3.14
CA MET A 113 -15.65 7.03 4.50
C MET A 113 -17.14 7.33 4.59
N TRP A 114 -17.59 8.44 4.00
CA TRP A 114 -19.00 8.81 4.02
C TRP A 114 -19.90 7.73 3.39
N LEU A 115 -19.49 7.17 2.24
CA LEU A 115 -20.26 6.14 1.54
C LEU A 115 -20.29 4.85 2.34
N LEU A 116 -19.16 4.42 2.88
CA LEU A 116 -19.08 3.24 3.73
C LEU A 116 -20.00 3.43 4.96
N ASP A 117 -19.81 4.48 5.76
CA ASP A 117 -20.62 4.72 6.95
C ASP A 117 -22.13 4.80 6.62
N SER A 118 -22.49 5.43 5.49
CA SER A 118 -23.89 5.54 5.05
C SER A 118 -24.49 4.18 4.67
N ALA A 119 -23.77 3.38 3.89
CA ALA A 119 -24.25 2.07 3.45
C ALA A 119 -24.32 1.07 4.62
N LEU A 120 -23.38 1.13 5.57
CA LEU A 120 -23.43 0.29 6.77
C LEU A 120 -24.61 0.65 7.69
N ALA A 121 -24.95 1.93 7.82
CA ALA A 121 -26.05 2.39 8.65
C ALA A 121 -27.43 1.93 8.15
N THR A 122 -27.56 1.64 6.85
CA THR A 122 -28.81 1.17 6.21
C THR A 122 -28.88 -0.33 6.01
N PHE A 123 -27.80 -1.07 6.29
CA PHE A 123 -27.70 -2.49 6.01
C PHE A 123 -28.40 -3.34 7.09
N ASP A 124 -29.33 -4.21 6.68
CA ASP A 124 -29.92 -5.23 7.55
C ASP A 124 -29.21 -6.59 7.36
N PRO A 125 -28.31 -6.99 8.28
CA PRO A 125 -27.50 -8.20 8.13
C PRO A 125 -28.29 -9.51 8.18
N LEU A 126 -29.55 -9.50 8.64
CA LEU A 126 -30.36 -10.71 8.76
C LEU A 126 -31.25 -10.94 7.54
N ASN A 127 -31.60 -9.88 6.83
CA ASN A 127 -32.59 -9.92 5.74
C ASN A 127 -31.99 -9.65 4.36
N GLU A 128 -30.80 -9.06 4.30
CA GLU A 128 -30.10 -8.76 3.04
C GLU A 128 -28.96 -9.75 2.80
N THR A 129 -28.72 -10.07 1.53
CA THR A 129 -27.60 -10.93 1.13
C THR A 129 -26.54 -10.14 0.40
N VAL A 130 -25.30 -10.32 0.81
CA VAL A 130 -24.13 -9.62 0.26
C VAL A 130 -23.04 -10.65 0.00
N ASP A 131 -22.24 -10.40 -1.05
CA ASP A 131 -21.03 -11.19 -1.29
C ASP A 131 -20.09 -11.14 -0.06
N PRO A 132 -19.69 -12.29 0.49
CA PRO A 132 -18.73 -12.35 1.59
C PRO A 132 -17.44 -11.57 1.31
N LEU A 133 -17.01 -11.46 0.05
CA LEU A 133 -15.83 -10.72 -0.37
C LEU A 133 -15.94 -9.22 -0.05
N HIS A 134 -17.11 -8.60 -0.21
CA HIS A 134 -17.32 -7.19 0.13
C HIS A 134 -17.25 -6.97 1.64
N LEU A 135 -17.81 -7.90 2.44
CA LEU A 135 -17.72 -7.85 3.90
C LEU A 135 -16.26 -7.93 4.37
N LEU A 136 -15.45 -8.78 3.72
CA LEU A 136 -14.03 -8.95 4.03
C LEU A 136 -13.16 -7.75 3.63
N ARG A 137 -13.46 -7.10 2.50
CA ARG A 137 -12.73 -5.92 2.00
C ARG A 137 -13.06 -4.64 2.77
N TRP A 138 -14.26 -4.55 3.32
CA TRP A 138 -14.77 -3.34 3.97
C TRP A 138 -13.82 -2.70 4.99
N PRO A 139 -13.25 -3.43 5.98
CA PRO A 139 -12.36 -2.83 6.96
C PRO A 139 -11.10 -2.27 6.32
N PHE A 140 -10.59 -2.92 5.28
CA PHE A 140 -9.39 -2.48 4.58
C PHE A 140 -9.61 -1.15 3.88
N THR A 141 -10.67 -1.06 3.09
CA THR A 141 -11.05 0.19 2.41
C THR A 141 -11.26 1.31 3.41
N TYR A 142 -11.86 1.01 4.56
CA TYR A 142 -12.04 1.99 5.64
C TYR A 142 -10.72 2.43 6.28
N ILE A 143 -9.82 1.48 6.59
CA ILE A 143 -8.49 1.75 7.15
C ILE A 143 -7.65 2.60 6.19
N GLU A 144 -7.69 2.31 4.87
CA GLU A 144 -7.01 3.14 3.87
C GLU A 144 -7.51 4.59 3.88
N ALA A 145 -8.83 4.79 4.00
CA ALA A 145 -9.42 6.12 4.05
C ALA A 145 -9.01 6.89 5.32
N LEU A 146 -8.99 6.21 6.47
CA LEU A 146 -8.50 6.78 7.74
C LEU A 146 -7.01 7.10 7.70
N PHE A 147 -6.20 6.21 7.11
CA PHE A 147 -4.77 6.40 6.93
C PHE A 147 -4.49 7.68 6.14
N GLN A 148 -5.19 7.88 5.02
CA GLN A 148 -5.02 9.06 4.16
C GLN A 148 -5.38 10.38 4.84
N GLN A 149 -6.27 10.33 5.84
CA GLN A 149 -6.74 11.48 6.60
C GLN A 149 -5.98 11.71 7.91
N GLY A 150 -5.10 10.79 8.32
CA GLY A 150 -4.43 10.86 9.62
C GLY A 150 -5.39 10.62 10.78
N LEU A 151 -6.38 9.73 10.59
CA LEU A 151 -7.44 9.44 11.55
C LEU A 151 -7.39 7.99 12.08
N LEU A 152 -6.28 7.27 11.90
CA LEU A 152 -6.12 5.90 12.40
C LEU A 152 -6.46 5.73 13.90
N PRO A 153 -6.14 6.68 14.82
CA PRO A 153 -6.53 6.56 16.21
C PRO A 153 -8.05 6.48 16.45
N SER A 154 -8.88 6.95 15.50
CA SER A 154 -10.34 6.86 15.58
C SER A 154 -10.89 5.45 15.31
N LEU A 155 -10.04 4.49 14.91
CA LEU A 155 -10.43 3.10 14.67
C LEU A 155 -10.61 2.29 15.98
N SER A 156 -10.48 2.91 17.15
CA SER A 156 -10.41 2.23 18.45
C SER A 156 -11.71 1.54 18.94
N GLU A 157 -12.72 1.34 18.09
CA GLU A 157 -14.00 0.74 18.48
C GLU A 157 -14.15 -0.70 17.96
N PRO A 158 -14.13 -1.72 18.85
CA PRO A 158 -14.42 -3.12 18.50
C PRO A 158 -15.81 -3.32 17.86
N ASP A 159 -16.75 -2.41 18.10
CA ASP A 159 -18.15 -2.56 17.71
C ASP A 159 -18.48 -1.97 16.34
N ARG A 160 -17.58 -1.20 15.72
CA ARG A 160 -17.88 -0.47 14.47
C ARG A 160 -18.29 -1.39 13.32
N TRP A 161 -17.78 -2.62 13.32
CA TRP A 161 -18.06 -3.62 12.30
C TRP A 161 -18.89 -4.81 12.83
N ALA A 162 -19.45 -4.69 14.04
CA ALA A 162 -20.29 -5.73 14.63
C ALA A 162 -21.49 -6.07 13.72
N VAL A 163 -22.01 -5.08 12.98
CA VAL A 163 -23.07 -5.27 11.98
C VAL A 163 -22.63 -6.22 10.86
N LEU A 164 -21.39 -6.12 10.38
CA LEU A 164 -20.85 -7.02 9.35
C LEU A 164 -20.67 -8.44 9.91
N ALA A 165 -20.23 -8.56 11.17
CA ALA A 165 -20.07 -9.85 11.84
C ALA A 165 -21.42 -10.55 12.13
N ALA A 166 -22.51 -9.79 12.25
CA ALA A 166 -23.85 -10.34 12.45
C ALA A 166 -24.48 -10.98 11.20
N HIS A 167 -23.97 -10.67 10.00
CA HIS A 167 -24.48 -11.24 8.75
C HIS A 167 -24.08 -12.73 8.64
N PRO A 168 -24.95 -13.65 8.17
CA PRO A 168 -24.64 -15.09 8.11
C PRO A 168 -23.34 -15.44 7.35
N ALA A 169 -23.01 -14.72 6.28
CA ALA A 169 -21.73 -14.91 5.60
C ALA A 169 -20.54 -14.38 6.43
N GLY A 170 -20.72 -13.28 7.17
CA GLY A 170 -19.73 -12.78 8.12
C GLY A 170 -19.55 -13.71 9.33
N ALA A 171 -20.64 -14.34 9.78
CA ALA A 171 -20.65 -15.33 10.85
C ALA A 171 -20.04 -16.67 10.39
N ALA A 172 -20.25 -17.08 9.14
CA ALA A 172 -19.65 -18.27 8.52
C ALA A 172 -18.12 -18.13 8.34
N LEU A 173 -17.65 -16.89 8.10
CA LEU A 173 -16.23 -16.52 8.13
C LEU A 173 -15.64 -16.41 9.56
N ARG A 174 -16.42 -16.81 10.56
CA ARG A 174 -16.19 -16.77 12.01
C ARG A 174 -15.85 -15.37 12.55
N SER A 175 -16.67 -14.92 13.51
CA SER A 175 -16.43 -13.68 14.27
C SER A 175 -15.08 -13.66 15.00
N ASP A 176 -14.47 -14.84 15.23
CA ASP A 176 -13.14 -14.99 15.81
C ASP A 176 -11.99 -14.61 14.86
N THR A 177 -12.23 -14.47 13.55
CA THR A 177 -11.17 -14.27 12.55
C THR A 177 -11.21 -12.87 11.95
N PHE A 178 -12.40 -12.40 11.56
CA PHE A 178 -12.54 -11.11 10.87
C PHE A 178 -12.10 -9.91 11.72
N GLY A 179 -12.55 -9.83 12.96
CA GLY A 179 -12.17 -8.75 13.89
C GLY A 179 -10.66 -8.70 14.11
N PRO A 180 -10.01 -9.83 14.46
CA PRO A 180 -8.56 -9.90 14.60
C PRO A 180 -7.78 -9.58 13.33
N LEU A 181 -8.21 -10.03 12.16
CA LEU A 181 -7.52 -9.73 10.91
C LEU A 181 -7.62 -8.26 10.51
N ALA A 182 -8.77 -7.63 10.72
CA ALA A 182 -8.92 -6.19 10.50
C ALA A 182 -8.08 -5.37 11.51
N ARG A 183 -7.98 -5.83 12.77
CA ARG A 183 -7.05 -5.27 13.76
C ARG A 183 -5.59 -5.47 13.36
N ALA A 184 -5.24 -6.60 12.75
CA ALA A 184 -3.88 -6.87 12.27
C ALA A 184 -3.52 -5.91 11.13
N ALA A 185 -4.41 -5.74 10.15
CA ALA A 185 -4.24 -4.77 9.07
C ALA A 185 -4.08 -3.33 9.60
N PHE A 186 -4.89 -2.95 10.59
CA PHE A 186 -4.77 -1.67 11.29
C PHE A 186 -3.42 -1.53 12.00
N ALA A 187 -2.97 -2.57 12.70
CA ALA A 187 -1.69 -2.57 13.40
C ALA A 187 -0.52 -2.42 12.42
N VAL A 188 -0.56 -3.06 11.25
CA VAL A 188 0.40 -2.83 10.16
C VAL A 188 0.37 -1.37 9.69
N ALA A 189 -0.81 -0.85 9.38
CA ALA A 189 -0.98 0.53 8.91
C ALA A 189 -0.48 1.57 9.93
N ALA A 190 -0.70 1.32 11.21
CA ALA A 190 -0.26 2.18 12.32
C ALA A 190 1.21 1.99 12.71
N GLY A 191 1.88 0.95 12.19
CA GLY A 191 3.25 0.61 12.56
C GLY A 191 3.41 -0.07 13.92
N ARG A 192 2.35 -0.67 14.47
CA ARG A 192 2.39 -1.52 15.68
C ARG A 192 2.71 -2.96 15.29
N VAL A 193 3.96 -3.18 14.91
CA VAL A 193 4.39 -4.38 14.19
C VAL A 193 4.22 -5.65 15.02
N ASP A 194 4.57 -5.61 16.31
CA ASP A 194 4.44 -6.77 17.21
C ASP A 194 2.97 -7.19 17.40
N GLU A 195 2.05 -6.22 17.51
CA GLU A 195 0.61 -6.50 17.58
C GLU A 195 0.13 -7.17 16.27
N ALA A 196 0.56 -6.64 15.12
CA ALA A 196 0.20 -7.19 13.82
C ALA A 196 0.71 -8.63 13.65
N ALA A 197 1.98 -8.88 13.97
CA ALA A 197 2.61 -10.19 13.86
C ALA A 197 1.89 -11.24 14.73
N ALA A 198 1.62 -10.90 16.00
CA ALA A 198 0.91 -11.77 16.92
C ALA A 198 -0.52 -12.11 16.45
N LEU A 199 -1.25 -11.14 15.89
CA LEU A 199 -2.60 -11.36 15.36
C LEU A 199 -2.56 -12.25 14.10
N TYR A 200 -1.61 -12.04 13.18
CA TYR A 200 -1.49 -12.89 12.00
C TYR A 200 -1.07 -14.32 12.35
N GLU A 201 -0.20 -14.50 13.34
CA GLU A 201 0.16 -15.82 13.88
C GLU A 201 -1.03 -16.57 14.45
N GLN A 202 -1.80 -15.89 15.29
CA GLN A 202 -2.95 -16.48 15.96
C GLN A 202 -4.04 -16.93 14.96
N HIS A 203 -4.11 -16.28 13.80
CA HIS A 203 -5.17 -16.49 12.81
C HIS A 203 -4.69 -17.05 11.47
N GLN A 204 -3.48 -17.61 11.41
CA GLN A 204 -2.88 -18.09 10.16
C GLN A 204 -3.71 -19.19 9.49
N GLU A 205 -4.18 -20.19 10.26
CA GLU A 205 -4.99 -21.29 9.72
C GLU A 205 -6.29 -20.80 9.04
N GLN A 206 -6.89 -19.74 9.57
CA GLN A 206 -8.11 -19.16 9.01
C GLN A 206 -7.82 -18.30 7.78
N VAL A 207 -6.69 -17.59 7.75
CA VAL A 207 -6.21 -16.90 6.55
C VAL A 207 -5.96 -17.89 5.41
N ASP A 208 -5.36 -19.05 5.70
CA ASP A 208 -5.06 -20.07 4.70
C ASP A 208 -6.33 -20.65 4.05
N GLN A 209 -7.45 -20.63 4.78
CA GLN A 209 -8.78 -21.05 4.31
C GLN A 209 -9.54 -19.96 3.51
N CYS A 210 -9.05 -18.72 3.49
CA CYS A 210 -9.68 -17.65 2.74
C CYS A 210 -9.51 -17.86 1.21
N PRO A 211 -10.44 -17.32 0.40
CA PRO A 211 -10.25 -17.24 -1.05
C PRO A 211 -8.94 -16.55 -1.42
N HIS A 212 -8.31 -16.99 -2.51
CA HIS A 212 -6.98 -16.55 -2.96
C HIS A 212 -6.73 -15.03 -2.85
N PRO A 213 -7.56 -14.12 -3.37
CA PRO A 213 -7.25 -12.68 -3.33
C PRO A 213 -7.21 -12.11 -1.90
N ILE A 214 -8.06 -12.62 -1.01
CA ILE A 214 -8.10 -12.21 0.40
C ILE A 214 -6.91 -12.81 1.15
N ARG A 215 -6.64 -14.09 0.93
CA ARG A 215 -5.49 -14.79 1.49
C ARG A 215 -4.18 -14.07 1.12
N ALA A 216 -3.97 -13.80 -0.16
CA ALA A 216 -2.79 -13.10 -0.67
C ALA A 216 -2.63 -11.70 -0.06
N LEU A 217 -3.72 -10.94 0.12
CA LEU A 217 -3.68 -9.63 0.78
C LEU A 217 -3.20 -9.77 2.24
N HIS A 218 -3.81 -10.66 3.01
CA HIS A 218 -3.46 -10.87 4.41
C HIS A 218 -2.04 -11.40 4.57
N HIS A 219 -1.58 -12.33 3.72
CA HIS A 219 -0.20 -12.81 3.77
C HIS A 219 0.80 -11.75 3.35
N SER A 220 0.47 -10.85 2.43
CA SER A 220 1.31 -9.69 2.09
C SER A 220 1.48 -8.74 3.30
N LEU A 221 0.39 -8.51 4.04
CA LEU A 221 0.41 -7.68 5.24
C LEU A 221 1.12 -8.37 6.41
N ALA A 222 0.95 -9.69 6.57
CA ALA A 222 1.68 -10.49 7.54
C ALA A 222 3.18 -10.51 7.23
N ALA A 223 3.57 -10.72 5.97
CA ALA A 223 4.96 -10.64 5.54
C ALA A 223 5.54 -9.24 5.79
N SER A 224 4.77 -8.18 5.55
CA SER A 224 5.16 -6.81 5.90
C SER A 224 5.39 -6.66 7.40
N ALA A 225 4.50 -7.20 8.25
CA ALA A 225 4.67 -7.20 9.70
C ALA A 225 5.94 -7.96 10.12
N PHE A 226 6.13 -9.19 9.66
CA PHE A 226 7.34 -9.98 9.99
C PHE A 226 8.62 -9.32 9.52
N ALA A 227 8.65 -8.76 8.31
CA ALA A 227 9.82 -8.04 7.81
C ALA A 227 10.14 -6.80 8.66
N LEU A 228 9.12 -5.98 8.96
CA LEU A 228 9.28 -4.82 9.85
C LEU A 228 9.60 -5.21 11.31
N GLY A 229 9.28 -6.45 11.69
CA GLY A 229 9.59 -7.06 12.98
C GLY A 229 10.99 -7.67 13.04
N ASN A 230 11.80 -7.49 11.99
CA ASN A 230 13.13 -8.06 11.84
C ASN A 230 13.16 -9.60 11.72
N GLU A 231 12.12 -10.18 11.11
CA GLU A 231 12.04 -11.59 10.71
C GLU A 231 11.96 -11.76 9.17
N PRO A 232 12.94 -11.26 8.39
CA PRO A 232 12.85 -11.26 6.93
C PRO A 232 12.84 -12.67 6.30
N GLY A 233 13.45 -13.66 6.94
CA GLY A 233 13.44 -15.05 6.44
C GLY A 233 12.04 -15.65 6.45
N ARG A 234 11.30 -15.41 7.54
CA ARG A 234 9.92 -15.85 7.70
C ARG A 234 8.97 -15.10 6.77
N ALA A 235 9.17 -13.79 6.64
CA ALA A 235 8.44 -12.98 5.67
C ALA A 235 8.64 -13.48 4.23
N ALA A 236 9.87 -13.82 3.85
CA ALA A 236 10.19 -14.36 2.54
C ALA A 236 9.63 -15.77 2.30
N GLU A 237 9.66 -16.64 3.32
CA GLU A 237 9.02 -17.96 3.25
C GLU A 237 7.51 -17.84 3.02
N LEU A 238 6.86 -16.94 3.75
CA LEU A 238 5.43 -16.70 3.62
C LEU A 238 5.06 -16.23 2.22
N LEU A 239 5.78 -15.26 1.64
CA LEU A 239 5.55 -14.81 0.26
C LEU A 239 5.97 -15.85 -0.78
N GLY A 240 7.02 -16.63 -0.51
CA GLY A 240 7.51 -17.68 -1.40
C GLY A 240 6.47 -18.78 -1.63
N ALA A 241 5.73 -19.15 -0.58
CA ALA A 241 4.61 -20.08 -0.70
C ALA A 241 3.50 -19.59 -1.65
N PHE A 242 3.37 -18.26 -1.87
CA PHE A 242 2.44 -17.68 -2.85
C PHE A 242 2.96 -17.74 -4.29
N ALA A 243 4.28 -17.65 -4.49
CA ALA A 243 4.87 -17.57 -5.82
C ALA A 243 4.66 -18.85 -6.65
N GLU A 244 4.35 -19.98 -5.99
CA GLU A 244 4.04 -21.26 -6.64
C GLU A 244 2.56 -21.40 -7.05
N GLU A 245 1.67 -20.47 -6.66
CA GLU A 245 0.26 -20.51 -7.06
C GLU A 245 0.08 -19.95 -8.49
N PRO A 246 -0.82 -20.52 -9.32
CA PRO A 246 -1.03 -20.09 -10.72
C PRO A 246 -1.27 -18.59 -10.89
N PHE A 247 -1.83 -17.93 -9.87
CA PHE A 247 -2.13 -16.51 -9.84
C PHE A 247 -0.89 -15.60 -9.69
N ALA A 248 0.24 -16.09 -9.16
CA ALA A 248 1.45 -15.29 -8.96
C ALA A 248 2.12 -14.88 -10.29
N ALA A 249 1.97 -15.69 -11.34
CA ALA A 249 2.43 -15.37 -12.69
C ALA A 249 1.79 -14.08 -13.25
N PHE A 250 0.58 -13.73 -12.79
CA PHE A 250 -0.19 -12.57 -13.27
C PHE A 250 0.17 -11.25 -12.59
N ALA A 251 0.95 -11.27 -11.49
CA ALA A 251 1.47 -10.04 -10.87
C ALA A 251 2.41 -9.26 -11.81
N HIS A 252 2.97 -9.92 -12.82
CA HIS A 252 3.98 -9.36 -13.71
C HIS A 252 3.41 -8.59 -14.91
N GLU A 253 2.12 -8.72 -15.25
CA GLU A 253 1.54 -8.18 -16.49
C GLU A 253 0.63 -6.95 -16.24
N GLY A 254 1.20 -5.75 -16.35
CA GLY A 254 0.44 -4.49 -16.52
C GLY A 254 -0.42 -4.00 -15.34
N PRO A 255 -1.07 -2.82 -15.46
CA PRO A 255 -1.84 -2.20 -14.37
C PRO A 255 -3.15 -2.89 -13.99
N SER A 256 -3.49 -4.04 -14.60
CA SER A 256 -4.86 -4.53 -14.58
C SER A 256 -5.01 -5.93 -13.98
N HIS A 257 -5.97 -6.04 -13.04
CA HIS A 257 -6.66 -7.21 -12.47
C HIS A 257 -6.33 -7.61 -11.03
N THR A 258 -5.23 -7.10 -10.47
CA THR A 258 -4.91 -7.18 -9.03
C THR A 258 -4.03 -6.01 -8.60
N GLY A 259 -4.23 -4.81 -9.17
CA GLY A 259 -3.36 -3.65 -8.99
C GLY A 259 -3.06 -3.33 -7.51
N ALA A 260 -4.06 -3.28 -6.64
CA ALA A 260 -3.84 -3.07 -5.21
C ALA A 260 -3.06 -4.24 -4.56
N LEU A 261 -3.39 -5.49 -4.90
CA LEU A 261 -2.71 -6.66 -4.34
C LEU A 261 -1.24 -6.75 -4.77
N HIS A 262 -0.93 -6.52 -6.05
CA HIS A 262 0.46 -6.42 -6.53
C HIS A 262 1.22 -5.36 -5.74
N PHE A 263 0.62 -4.20 -5.50
CA PHE A 263 1.26 -3.14 -4.72
C PHE A 263 1.65 -3.65 -3.33
N TRP A 264 0.73 -4.30 -2.61
CA TRP A 264 0.98 -4.80 -1.26
C TRP A 264 2.01 -5.94 -1.22
N VAL A 265 1.98 -6.86 -2.20
CA VAL A 265 2.99 -7.94 -2.34
C VAL A 265 4.39 -7.34 -2.58
N GLN A 266 4.52 -6.43 -3.54
CA GLN A 266 5.81 -5.81 -3.84
C GLN A 266 6.30 -4.91 -2.70
N ARG A 267 5.39 -4.23 -2.01
CA ARG A 267 5.72 -3.47 -0.80
C ARG A 267 6.26 -4.38 0.31
N ALA A 268 5.72 -5.59 0.47
CA ALA A 268 6.26 -6.58 1.39
C ALA A 268 7.68 -7.01 0.98
N HIS A 269 7.96 -7.24 -0.31
CA HIS A 269 9.32 -7.47 -0.82
C HIS A 269 10.27 -6.31 -0.51
N CYS A 270 9.80 -5.06 -0.65
CA CYS A 270 10.58 -3.88 -0.26
C CYS A 270 10.96 -3.93 1.23
N PHE A 271 10.04 -4.29 2.13
CA PHE A 271 10.34 -4.42 3.56
C PHE A 271 11.27 -5.59 3.87
N ILE A 272 11.12 -6.72 3.19
CA ILE A 272 12.03 -7.87 3.33
C ILE A 272 13.45 -7.46 2.96
N ALA A 273 13.62 -6.83 1.80
CA ALA A 273 14.93 -6.34 1.34
C ALA A 273 15.52 -5.35 2.34
N ALA A 274 14.72 -4.40 2.85
CA ALA A 274 15.17 -3.44 3.86
C ALA A 274 15.63 -4.13 5.15
N ALA A 275 14.87 -5.10 5.66
CA ALA A 275 15.18 -5.86 6.87
C ALA A 275 16.42 -6.76 6.72
N GLN A 276 16.74 -7.19 5.49
CA GLN A 276 17.98 -7.89 5.16
C GLN A 276 19.20 -6.97 5.02
N GLY A 277 19.01 -5.64 5.13
CA GLY A 277 20.05 -4.63 4.88
C GLY A 277 20.21 -4.27 3.40
N ASN A 278 19.41 -4.84 2.50
CA ASN A 278 19.39 -4.52 1.07
C ASN A 278 18.57 -3.24 0.79
N THR A 279 19.01 -2.11 1.36
CA THR A 279 18.32 -0.81 1.21
C THR A 279 18.07 -0.29 -0.22
N SER A 280 19.00 -0.27 -1.18
CA SER A 280 18.74 0.07 -2.60
C SER A 280 17.98 -0.97 -3.39
N GLU A 281 17.85 -2.23 -2.95
CA GLU A 281 16.84 -3.12 -3.52
C GLU A 281 15.46 -2.65 -3.07
N ALA A 282 15.30 -2.35 -1.77
CA ALA A 282 14.09 -1.77 -1.20
C ALA A 282 13.71 -0.41 -1.85
N LEU A 283 14.59 0.59 -1.79
CA LEU A 283 15.09 1.34 -2.95
C LEU A 283 14.28 1.24 -4.24
N SER A 284 14.87 0.43 -5.12
CA SER A 284 14.42 0.16 -6.47
C SER A 284 12.96 -0.29 -6.52
N VAL A 285 12.57 -1.22 -5.64
CA VAL A 285 11.19 -1.73 -5.57
C VAL A 285 10.21 -0.60 -5.26
N SER A 286 10.51 0.23 -4.26
CA SER A 286 9.64 1.33 -3.85
C SER A 286 9.51 2.40 -4.94
N LEU A 287 10.60 2.77 -5.60
CA LEU A 287 10.55 3.72 -6.72
C LEU A 287 9.78 3.15 -7.92
N ALA A 288 9.98 1.87 -8.25
CA ALA A 288 9.23 1.19 -9.31
C ALA A 288 7.72 1.15 -9.01
N LEU A 289 7.33 1.00 -7.73
CA LEU A 289 5.93 1.14 -7.32
C LEU A 289 5.43 2.58 -7.49
N ALA A 290 6.20 3.59 -7.11
CA ALA A 290 5.80 4.99 -7.29
C ALA A 290 5.58 5.34 -8.78
N ASP A 291 6.39 4.78 -9.69
CA ASP A 291 6.24 4.94 -11.14
C ASP A 291 5.04 4.17 -11.70
N ARG A 292 4.91 2.88 -11.35
CA ARG A 292 3.83 2.02 -11.85
C ARG A 292 2.46 2.56 -11.44
N TYR A 293 2.34 3.05 -10.22
CA TYR A 293 1.10 3.55 -9.63
C TYR A 293 0.96 5.08 -9.72
N ARG A 294 1.69 5.74 -10.62
CA ARG A 294 1.71 7.21 -10.75
C ARG A 294 0.33 7.89 -10.90
N HIS A 295 -0.68 7.15 -11.35
CA HIS A 295 -2.06 7.60 -11.55
C HIS A 295 -2.99 7.33 -10.35
N LEU A 296 -2.57 6.44 -9.45
CA LEU A 296 -3.32 6.08 -8.24
C LEU A 296 -2.59 6.71 -7.05
N TRP A 297 -3.04 7.91 -6.69
CA TRP A 297 -2.34 8.80 -5.77
C TRP A 297 -2.04 8.19 -4.41
N PHE A 298 -2.95 7.40 -3.84
CA PHE A 298 -2.71 6.76 -2.55
C PHE A 298 -1.49 5.85 -2.59
N TYR A 299 -1.47 4.90 -3.53
CA TYR A 299 -0.36 3.96 -3.70
C TYR A 299 0.95 4.66 -4.08
N ARG A 300 0.89 5.69 -4.95
CA ARG A 300 2.05 6.52 -5.27
C ARG A 300 2.63 7.19 -4.02
N SER A 301 1.80 7.83 -3.20
CA SER A 301 2.25 8.54 -2.00
C SER A 301 2.82 7.58 -0.96
N VAL A 302 2.24 6.40 -0.79
CA VAL A 302 2.77 5.35 0.11
C VAL A 302 4.15 4.87 -0.36
N ALA A 303 4.35 4.63 -1.66
CA ALA A 303 5.64 4.24 -2.19
C ALA A 303 6.70 5.35 -2.04
N VAL A 304 6.36 6.60 -2.38
CA VAL A 304 7.26 7.75 -2.18
C VAL A 304 7.65 7.89 -0.71
N HIS A 305 6.69 7.73 0.20
CA HIS A 305 6.93 7.75 1.64
C HIS A 305 7.93 6.67 2.07
N ASP A 306 7.74 5.43 1.63
CA ASP A 306 8.65 4.34 1.96
C ASP A 306 10.05 4.59 1.39
N ALA A 307 10.16 5.13 0.17
CA ALA A 307 11.44 5.53 -0.41
C ALA A 307 12.16 6.60 0.44
N VAL A 308 11.44 7.61 0.94
CA VAL A 308 12.01 8.63 1.84
C VAL A 308 12.47 8.01 3.16
N ARG A 309 11.67 7.10 3.77
CA ARG A 309 12.04 6.38 5.00
C ARG A 309 13.31 5.56 4.85
N LEU A 310 13.53 5.01 3.65
CA LEU A 310 14.73 4.26 3.27
C LEU A 310 15.92 5.16 2.89
N GLY A 311 15.80 6.48 3.03
CA GLY A 311 16.87 7.44 2.77
C GLY A 311 16.92 7.98 1.33
N GLY A 312 15.95 7.65 0.49
CA GLY A 312 15.87 8.05 -0.92
C GLY A 312 15.27 9.43 -1.17
N ALA A 313 15.37 10.38 -0.24
CA ALA A 313 14.71 11.69 -0.36
C ALA A 313 15.12 12.48 -1.61
N SER A 314 16.37 12.34 -2.07
CA SER A 314 16.89 12.97 -3.29
C SER A 314 16.41 12.29 -4.58
N LEU A 315 15.84 11.07 -4.50
CA LEU A 315 15.40 10.29 -5.65
C LEU A 315 13.92 10.51 -5.99
N VAL A 316 13.17 11.21 -5.14
CA VAL A 316 11.72 11.35 -5.26
C VAL A 316 11.25 12.74 -5.68
N ASP A 317 12.15 13.65 -6.06
CA ASP A 317 11.83 15.07 -6.33
C ASP A 317 10.69 15.26 -7.34
N GLN A 318 10.72 14.50 -8.45
CA GLN A 318 9.65 14.55 -9.44
C GLN A 318 8.31 14.06 -8.88
N HIS A 319 8.29 12.98 -8.09
CA HIS A 319 7.04 12.49 -7.48
C HIS A 319 6.52 13.46 -6.43
N VAL A 320 7.38 14.04 -5.61
CA VAL A 320 7.04 15.06 -4.62
C VAL A 320 6.42 16.28 -5.30
N SER A 321 7.01 16.74 -6.41
CA SER A 321 6.50 17.87 -7.19
C SER A 321 5.13 17.60 -7.84
N ASP A 322 4.86 16.37 -8.24
CA ASP A 322 3.55 15.98 -8.77
C ASP A 322 2.49 15.89 -7.67
N ILE A 323 2.84 15.31 -6.52
CA ILE A 323 1.93 15.21 -5.36
C ILE A 323 1.60 16.61 -4.80
N ASP A 324 2.58 17.50 -4.70
CA ASP A 324 2.40 18.86 -4.18
C ASP A 324 1.47 19.72 -5.06
N ARG A 325 1.50 19.50 -6.38
CA ARG A 325 0.63 20.22 -7.34
C ARG A 325 -0.78 19.62 -7.45
N ARG A 326 -1.04 18.49 -6.80
CA ARG A 326 -2.31 17.78 -6.90
C ARG A 326 -3.43 18.60 -6.24
N VAL A 327 -4.47 18.89 -7.02
CA VAL A 327 -5.73 19.42 -6.48
C VAL A 327 -6.39 18.33 -5.63
N GLY A 328 -6.74 18.66 -4.38
CA GLY A 328 -7.30 17.69 -3.45
C GLY A 328 -6.27 16.76 -2.81
N ALA A 329 -5.00 17.18 -2.70
CA ALA A 329 -3.99 16.45 -1.92
C ALA A 329 -4.50 16.17 -0.50
N THR A 330 -4.44 14.90 -0.11
CA THR A 330 -4.91 14.37 1.18
C THR A 330 -4.01 14.85 2.33
N TRP A 331 -4.39 14.53 3.58
CA TRP A 331 -3.52 14.80 4.72
C TRP A 331 -2.19 14.06 4.59
N PHE A 332 -2.22 12.78 4.19
CA PHE A 332 -1.02 11.96 4.05
C PHE A 332 -0.11 12.48 2.94
N ASP A 333 -0.66 12.87 1.78
CA ASP A 333 0.12 13.48 0.68
C ASP A 333 0.97 14.66 1.15
N ARG A 334 0.37 15.54 1.97
CA ARG A 334 1.06 16.71 2.53
C ARG A 334 2.16 16.32 3.50
N GLN A 335 1.96 15.25 4.29
CA GLN A 335 3.02 14.74 5.16
C GLN A 335 4.17 14.15 4.35
N VAL A 336 3.89 13.39 3.28
CA VAL A 336 4.92 12.81 2.41
C VAL A 336 5.76 13.91 1.74
N VAL A 337 5.12 14.93 1.18
CA VAL A 337 5.81 16.08 0.58
C VAL A 337 6.67 16.81 1.60
N GLY A 338 6.11 17.10 2.79
CA GLY A 338 6.84 17.74 3.87
C GLY A 338 8.05 16.90 4.31
N TYR A 339 7.85 15.59 4.48
CA TYR A 339 8.90 14.68 4.93
C TYR A 339 10.04 14.57 3.93
N ALA A 340 9.74 14.41 2.64
CA ALA A 340 10.74 14.37 1.60
C ALA A 340 11.58 15.66 1.55
N ARG A 341 10.93 16.82 1.59
CA ARG A 341 11.61 18.13 1.57
C ARG A 341 12.47 18.35 2.82
N ALA A 342 11.94 18.06 4.00
CA ALA A 342 12.67 18.22 5.25
C ALA A 342 13.85 17.24 5.34
N ALA A 343 13.69 16.01 4.85
CA ALA A 343 14.77 15.03 4.76
C ALA A 343 15.87 15.47 3.78
N LEU A 344 15.50 15.94 2.59
CA LEU A 344 16.43 16.44 1.57
C LEU A 344 17.22 17.66 2.07
N ASN A 345 16.55 18.61 2.70
CA ASN A 345 17.18 19.83 3.23
C ASN A 345 17.88 19.60 4.57
N ARG A 346 17.76 18.40 5.16
CA ARG A 346 18.25 18.06 6.50
C ARG A 346 17.72 19.02 7.58
N ASP A 347 16.47 19.44 7.44
CA ASP A 347 15.81 20.35 8.38
C ASP A 347 15.27 19.57 9.58
N GLY A 348 16.06 19.56 10.65
CA GLY A 348 15.73 18.84 11.88
C GLY A 348 14.50 19.36 12.62
N HIS A 349 14.18 20.65 12.49
CA HIS A 349 12.99 21.24 13.12
C HIS A 349 11.73 20.76 12.41
N ASP A 350 11.71 20.85 11.07
CA ASP A 350 10.57 20.39 10.28
C ASP A 350 10.39 18.88 10.38
N LEU A 351 11.46 18.09 10.40
CA LEU A 351 11.39 16.64 10.62
C LEU A 351 10.77 16.29 11.97
N PHE A 352 11.08 17.04 13.03
CA PHE A 352 10.47 16.84 14.34
C PHE A 352 8.96 17.17 14.31
N ALA A 353 8.58 18.30 13.72
CA ALA A 353 7.17 18.70 13.59
C ALA A 353 6.36 17.72 12.71
N ILE A 354 6.98 17.14 11.68
CA ILE A 354 6.39 16.08 10.85
C ILE A 354 6.18 14.81 11.66
N ALA A 355 7.15 14.43 12.50
CA ALA A 355 7.01 13.28 13.37
C ALA A 355 5.83 13.43 14.34
N GLU A 356 5.64 14.61 14.94
CA GLU A 356 4.48 14.89 15.81
C GLU A 356 3.15 14.70 15.06
N ARG A 357 3.09 15.12 13.79
CA ARG A 357 1.89 14.94 12.96
C ARG A 357 1.65 13.46 12.61
N PHE A 358 2.70 12.71 12.25
CA PHE A 358 2.57 11.28 12.02
C PHE A 358 2.07 10.55 13.27
N GLU A 359 2.62 10.88 14.43
CA GLU A 359 2.22 10.29 15.70
C GLU A 359 0.77 10.62 16.06
N ALA A 360 0.36 11.88 15.92
CA ALA A 360 -1.04 12.29 16.11
C ALA A 360 -1.99 11.58 15.14
N GLY A 361 -1.51 11.27 13.93
CA GLY A 361 -2.23 10.49 12.93
C GLY A 361 -2.20 8.98 13.12
N GLY A 362 -1.57 8.47 14.19
CA GLY A 362 -1.46 7.05 14.51
C GLY A 362 -0.46 6.27 13.66
N LEU A 363 0.52 6.95 13.04
CA LEU A 363 1.57 6.37 12.20
C LEU A 363 2.89 6.33 12.96
N ASP A 364 2.97 5.52 14.02
CA ASP A 364 4.10 5.50 14.97
C ASP A 364 5.44 5.20 14.27
N LEU A 365 5.44 4.25 13.34
CA LEU A 365 6.65 3.89 12.59
C LEU A 365 7.14 5.03 11.67
N SER A 366 6.22 5.76 11.05
CA SER A 366 6.53 6.95 10.24
C SER A 366 7.05 8.09 11.12
N ALA A 367 6.44 8.30 12.29
CA ALA A 367 6.89 9.26 13.28
C ALA A 367 8.31 8.94 13.78
N TYR A 368 8.56 7.66 14.10
CA TYR A 368 9.85 7.18 14.57
C TYR A 368 10.97 7.44 13.55
N THR A 369 10.72 7.11 12.28
CA THR A 369 11.71 7.34 11.20
C THR A 369 11.99 8.83 10.98
N ALA A 370 10.97 9.68 11.01
CA ALA A 370 11.13 11.14 10.90
C ALA A 370 11.91 11.74 12.08
N VAL A 371 11.54 11.42 13.32
CA VAL A 371 12.21 11.98 14.52
C VAL A 371 13.63 11.43 14.70
N SER A 372 13.89 10.19 14.28
CA SER A 372 15.24 9.63 14.27
C SER A 372 16.15 10.36 13.29
N LEU A 373 15.62 10.77 12.13
CA LEU A 373 16.36 11.64 11.22
C LEU A 373 16.58 13.03 11.83
N ALA A 374 15.56 13.62 12.46
CA ALA A 374 15.68 14.88 13.19
C ALA A 374 16.82 14.83 14.23
N ALA A 375 16.88 13.78 15.05
CA ALA A 375 17.92 13.57 16.05
C ALA A 375 19.35 13.52 15.48
N ARG A 376 19.50 13.15 14.20
CA ARG A 376 20.81 13.11 13.52
C ARG A 376 21.19 14.43 12.87
N VAL A 377 20.22 15.22 12.39
CA VAL A 377 20.48 16.41 11.57
C VAL A 377 20.30 17.73 12.32
N THR A 378 19.55 17.73 13.43
CA THR A 378 19.32 18.93 14.24
C THR A 378 20.63 19.47 14.82
N ALA A 379 20.89 20.75 14.57
CA ALA A 379 21.96 21.49 15.23
C ALA A 379 21.54 21.92 16.64
N GLY A 380 22.47 21.86 17.59
CA GLY A 380 22.25 22.30 18.97
C GLY A 380 21.85 21.17 19.90
N ARG A 381 22.58 21.05 21.01
CA ARG A 381 22.47 19.95 21.97
C ARG A 381 21.06 19.78 22.58
N PRO A 382 20.34 20.84 23.00
CA PRO A 382 19.02 20.67 23.61
C PRO A 382 17.98 20.07 22.66
N ALA A 383 17.88 20.61 21.44
CA ALA A 383 16.91 20.15 20.45
C ALA A 383 17.24 18.74 19.93
N GLN A 384 18.53 18.43 19.78
CA GLN A 384 18.99 17.09 19.46
C GLN A 384 18.60 16.06 20.52
N LEU A 385 18.81 16.37 21.82
CA LEU A 385 18.42 15.49 22.92
C LEU A 385 16.91 15.27 22.97
N ALA A 386 16.11 16.33 22.78
CA ALA A 386 14.66 16.20 22.72
C ALA A 386 14.20 15.25 21.58
N ALA A 387 14.82 15.34 20.41
CA ALA A 387 14.57 14.41 19.31
C ALA A 387 14.98 12.97 19.64
N GLN A 388 16.12 12.75 20.31
CA GLN A 388 16.57 11.42 20.74
C GLN A 388 15.65 10.79 21.80
N GLU A 389 15.23 11.58 22.78
CA GLU A 389 14.27 11.17 23.82
C GLU A 389 12.94 10.79 23.18
N ARG A 390 12.42 11.63 22.27
CA ARG A 390 11.18 11.34 21.56
C ARG A 390 11.28 10.09 20.69
N ALA A 391 12.38 9.91 19.95
CA ALA A 391 12.64 8.70 19.17
C ALA A 391 12.60 7.45 20.05
N SER A 392 13.22 7.50 21.21
CA SER A 392 13.27 6.39 22.17
C SER A 392 11.89 6.03 22.72
N LEU A 393 11.02 7.02 22.95
CA LEU A 393 9.63 6.82 23.40
C LEU A 393 8.74 6.22 22.30
N ILE A 394 8.91 6.63 21.04
CA ILE A 394 8.14 6.06 19.92
C ILE A 394 8.63 4.64 19.59
N ALA A 395 9.94 4.38 19.66
CA ALA A 395 10.52 3.05 19.42
C ALA A 395 9.88 1.96 20.30
N GLN A 396 9.58 2.27 21.57
CA GLN A 396 8.91 1.35 22.50
C GLN A 396 7.50 0.92 22.04
N ARG A 397 6.85 1.68 21.16
CA ARG A 397 5.53 1.35 20.58
C ARG A 397 5.63 0.60 19.25
N CYS A 398 6.73 0.76 18.51
CA CYS A 398 6.87 0.19 17.17
C CYS A 398 7.40 -1.25 17.16
N GLY A 399 8.03 -1.70 18.26
CA GLY A 399 8.68 -3.01 18.34
C GLY A 399 10.17 -2.99 17.94
N PRO A 400 10.92 -4.08 18.19
CA PRO A 400 12.38 -4.14 18.08
C PRO A 400 12.94 -4.07 16.64
N GLY A 401 12.11 -4.26 15.61
CA GLY A 401 12.51 -4.21 14.19
C GLY A 401 12.30 -2.86 13.48
N ALA A 402 11.70 -1.88 14.15
CA ALA A 402 11.33 -0.59 13.58
C ALA A 402 12.49 0.35 13.25
N ALA A 403 13.74 -0.05 13.56
CA ALA A 403 14.93 0.79 13.43
C ALA A 403 15.00 1.43 12.03
N PRO A 404 15.18 2.76 11.90
CA PRO A 404 15.52 3.34 10.62
C PRO A 404 16.77 2.64 10.13
N THR A 405 16.80 2.24 8.85
CA THR A 405 18.00 1.67 8.25
C THR A 405 19.14 2.66 8.48
N ASP A 406 20.01 2.30 9.42
CA ASP A 406 21.13 3.15 9.81
C ASP A 406 22.03 3.27 8.60
N ASP A 407 22.01 4.47 8.04
CA ASP A 407 22.83 4.94 6.93
C ASP A 407 22.72 4.03 5.69
N ALA A 408 21.63 4.21 4.93
CA ALA A 408 21.40 3.60 3.62
C ALA A 408 22.62 3.70 2.67
N LEU A 409 23.49 4.71 2.86
CA LEU A 409 24.75 4.84 2.12
C LEU A 409 25.87 3.91 2.66
N SER A 410 25.93 3.67 3.98
CA SER A 410 26.95 2.82 4.62
C SER A 410 26.64 1.32 4.58
N GLN A 411 25.39 0.95 4.29
CA GLN A 411 25.02 -0.46 4.07
C GLN A 411 25.39 -0.95 2.66
N TRP A 412 25.43 -0.04 1.68
CA TRP A 412 25.67 -0.33 0.27
C TRP A 412 27.11 -0.17 -0.14
N LEU A 413 27.79 0.73 0.55
CA LEU A 413 29.16 1.09 0.29
C LEU A 413 30.01 0.59 1.46
N THR A 414 31.11 -0.08 1.15
CA THR A 414 32.14 -0.35 2.16
C THR A 414 32.56 0.96 2.82
N ALA A 415 33.07 0.91 4.06
CA ALA A 415 33.55 2.10 4.77
C ALA A 415 34.52 2.95 3.92
N ARG A 416 35.27 2.30 3.02
CA ARG A 416 36.18 2.97 2.09
C ARG A 416 35.46 3.64 0.92
N GLU A 417 34.46 2.99 0.35
CA GLU A 417 33.61 3.56 -0.71
C GLU A 417 32.81 4.76 -0.19
N VAL A 418 32.27 4.71 1.04
CA VAL A 418 31.63 5.87 1.71
C VAL A 418 32.60 7.04 1.79
N GLN A 419 33.84 6.78 2.22
CA GLN A 419 34.85 7.81 2.38
C GLN A 419 35.23 8.47 1.05
N VAL A 420 35.36 7.67 -0.01
CA VAL A 420 35.62 8.16 -1.37
C VAL A 420 34.45 8.94 -1.94
N ALA A 421 33.23 8.45 -1.75
CA ALA A 421 32.02 9.09 -2.27
C ALA A 421 31.74 10.44 -1.58
N ARG A 422 31.92 10.53 -0.25
CA ARG A 422 31.84 11.81 0.49
C ARG A 422 32.83 12.85 -0.01
N LEU A 423 34.10 12.46 -0.21
CA LEU A 423 35.10 13.41 -0.70
C LEU A 423 34.82 13.81 -2.15
N ALA A 424 34.27 12.90 -2.96
CA ALA A 424 33.85 13.19 -4.33
C ALA A 424 32.68 14.17 -4.40
N ALA A 425 31.69 14.03 -3.50
CA ALA A 425 30.56 14.93 -3.36
C ALA A 425 30.93 16.31 -2.77
N GLN A 426 32.11 16.44 -2.16
CA GLN A 426 32.65 17.75 -1.76
C GLN A 426 33.38 18.46 -2.92
N GLY A 427 33.32 17.91 -4.14
CA GLY A 427 33.94 18.49 -5.33
C GLY A 427 35.43 18.17 -5.51
N LEU A 428 36.04 17.36 -4.64
CA LEU A 428 37.44 16.96 -4.84
C LEU A 428 37.57 16.06 -6.07
N THR A 429 38.70 16.15 -6.77
CA THR A 429 39.06 15.28 -7.89
C THR A 429 39.61 13.92 -7.42
N ASN A 430 39.61 12.90 -8.29
CA ASN A 430 40.17 11.59 -7.95
C ASN A 430 41.65 11.66 -7.51
N LYS A 431 42.43 12.64 -7.99
CA LYS A 431 43.83 12.85 -7.58
C LYS A 431 43.92 13.39 -6.15
N GLU A 432 43.08 14.34 -5.79
CA GLU A 432 43.05 14.93 -4.44
C GLU A 432 42.55 13.92 -3.40
N ILE A 433 41.53 13.14 -3.76
CA ILE A 433 41.02 12.05 -2.93
C ILE A 433 42.11 10.99 -2.72
N ALA A 434 42.80 10.59 -3.80
CA ALA A 434 43.90 9.64 -3.74
C ALA A 434 45.04 10.11 -2.82
N ALA A 435 45.42 11.38 -2.91
CA ALA A 435 46.44 12.00 -2.05
C ALA A 435 46.02 12.02 -0.58
N ARG A 436 44.77 12.40 -0.28
CA ARG A 436 44.23 12.39 1.10
C ARG A 436 44.15 11.00 1.71
N LEU A 437 43.83 10.01 0.89
CA LEU A 437 43.53 8.66 1.35
C LEU A 437 44.72 7.71 1.24
N GLY A 438 45.86 8.15 0.72
CA GLY A 438 47.05 7.31 0.54
C GLY A 438 46.85 6.17 -0.46
N THR A 439 46.09 6.42 -1.53
CA THR A 439 45.79 5.41 -2.57
C THR A 439 46.04 5.96 -3.98
N SER A 440 45.80 5.18 -5.04
CA SER A 440 45.95 5.65 -6.42
C SER A 440 44.66 6.29 -6.95
N SER A 441 44.79 7.25 -7.88
CA SER A 441 43.64 7.87 -8.55
C SER A 441 42.81 6.87 -9.36
N ARG A 442 43.44 5.81 -9.89
CA ARG A 442 42.76 4.68 -10.55
C ARG A 442 41.89 3.89 -9.56
N THR A 443 42.40 3.64 -8.35
CA THR A 443 41.65 2.95 -7.30
C THR A 443 40.41 3.76 -6.89
N VAL A 444 40.56 5.08 -6.73
CA VAL A 444 39.43 5.98 -6.47
C VAL A 444 38.41 5.95 -7.61
N GLY A 445 38.85 5.97 -8.88
CA GLY A 445 37.96 5.86 -10.04
C GLY A 445 37.15 4.56 -10.05
N ASN A 446 37.79 3.43 -9.77
CA ASN A 446 37.13 2.13 -9.68
C ASN A 446 36.14 2.07 -8.51
N GLN A 447 36.50 2.64 -7.35
CA GLN A 447 35.61 2.72 -6.20
C GLN A 447 34.40 3.61 -6.50
N LEU A 448 34.57 4.73 -7.20
CA LEU A 448 33.45 5.57 -7.62
C LEU A 448 32.55 4.88 -8.64
N GLN A 449 33.11 4.11 -9.58
CA GLN A 449 32.30 3.32 -10.51
C GLN A 449 31.49 2.25 -9.78
N SER A 450 32.11 1.60 -8.78
CA SER A 450 31.44 0.67 -7.87
C SER A 450 30.32 1.38 -7.09
N VAL A 451 30.59 2.57 -6.56
CA VAL A 451 29.60 3.41 -5.87
C VAL A 451 28.43 3.75 -6.78
N TYR A 452 28.67 4.22 -8.01
CA TYR A 452 27.60 4.56 -8.96
C TYR A 452 26.74 3.34 -9.25
N SER A 453 27.37 2.20 -9.54
CA SER A 453 26.67 0.95 -9.82
C SER A 453 25.86 0.46 -8.62
N LYS A 454 26.40 0.55 -7.40
CA LYS A 454 25.74 0.12 -6.17
C LYS A 454 24.59 1.06 -5.77
N MET A 455 24.72 2.34 -6.06
CA MET A 455 23.75 3.37 -5.68
C MET A 455 22.74 3.69 -6.80
N GLY A 456 22.82 3.02 -7.96
CA GLY A 456 21.95 3.31 -9.11
C GLY A 456 22.17 4.69 -9.73
N LEU A 457 23.36 5.26 -9.56
CA LEU A 457 23.70 6.60 -10.03
C LEU A 457 24.39 6.56 -11.39
N SER A 458 24.24 7.63 -12.16
CA SER A 458 24.79 7.76 -13.50
C SER A 458 26.10 8.54 -13.52
N SER A 459 26.30 9.42 -12.53
CA SER A 459 27.35 10.43 -12.58
C SER A 459 27.87 10.87 -11.21
N ARG A 460 29.05 11.51 -11.23
CA ARG A 460 29.63 12.17 -10.05
C ARG A 460 28.74 13.31 -9.53
N HIS A 461 28.02 13.96 -10.43
CA HIS A 461 27.14 15.06 -10.08
C HIS A 461 25.99 14.56 -9.19
N ASP A 462 25.53 13.34 -9.43
CA ASP A 462 24.47 12.71 -8.63
C ASP A 462 24.93 12.47 -7.17
N LEU A 463 26.24 12.31 -6.92
CA LEU A 463 26.78 12.22 -5.56
C LEU A 463 26.68 13.55 -4.80
N HIS A 464 26.77 14.69 -5.47
CA HIS A 464 26.60 16.00 -4.82
C HIS A 464 25.20 16.18 -4.24
N ALA A 465 24.20 15.47 -4.77
CA ALA A 465 22.84 15.52 -4.25
C ALA A 465 22.62 14.60 -3.02
N LEU A 466 23.61 13.77 -2.67
CA LEU A 466 23.52 12.76 -1.59
C LEU A 466 24.32 13.11 -0.33
N TRP A 467 25.22 14.09 -0.37
CA TRP A 467 26.05 14.54 0.77
C TRP A 467 26.21 16.05 0.79
#